data_AF-A0AAP9ZNY9-F1
#
_entry.id   AF-A0AAP9ZNY9-F1
#
_cell.length_a   1.000
_cell.length_b   1.000
_cell.length_c   1.000
_cell.angle_alpha   90.00
_cell.angle_beta   90.00
_cell.angle_gamma   90.00
#
_symmetry.space_group_name_H-M   'P 1'
#
loop_
_entity.id
_entity.type
_entity.pdbx_description
1 polymer ?
#
loop_
_entity_poly.entity_id
_entity_poly.type
_entity_poly.pdbx_seq_one_letter_code
_entity_poly.pdbx_strand_id
1 'polypeptide(L)' 'MEMIDQLRDGKTKAFAKHCFERYSPEELNAASEGAPDQDEMAHWEITAGQWEEAVAAALADHRSQG' A
#
# COMPACT_ATOMS: atom_id res chain seq x y z
N MET A 1 -6.98 9.95 1.97
CA MET A 1 -6.71 8.65 2.63
C MET A 1 -8.00 7.82 2.74
N GLU A 2 -8.94 7.97 1.80
CA GLU A 2 -10.27 7.32 1.82
C GLU A 2 -10.24 5.87 1.35
N MET A 3 -9.33 5.50 0.44
CA MET A 3 -9.17 4.11 -0.02
C MET A 3 -8.44 3.28 1.01
N ILE A 4 -7.38 3.83 1.60
CA ILE A 4 -6.67 3.21 2.73
C ILE A 4 -7.62 3.03 3.93
N ASP A 5 -8.53 3.97 4.18
CA ASP A 5 -9.44 3.87 5.32
C ASP A 5 -10.44 2.71 5.19
N GLN A 6 -10.79 2.34 3.94
CA GLN A 6 -11.68 1.22 3.61
C GLN A 6 -11.05 -0.16 3.82
N LEU A 7 -9.73 -0.25 3.97
CA LEU A 7 -9.05 -1.50 4.29
C LEU A 7 -9.50 -1.99 5.67
N ARG A 8 -10.06 -3.21 5.69
CA ARG A 8 -10.58 -3.83 6.93
C ARG A 8 -9.47 -4.37 7.82
N ASP A 9 -8.35 -4.75 7.23
CA ASP A 9 -7.19 -5.25 7.95
C ASP A 9 -6.36 -4.11 8.53
N GLY A 10 -6.18 -4.11 9.85
CA GLY A 10 -5.40 -3.08 10.53
C GLY A 10 -3.94 -3.05 10.10
N LYS A 11 -3.34 -4.22 9.81
CA LYS A 11 -1.95 -4.32 9.32
C LYS A 11 -1.82 -3.79 7.90
N THR A 12 -2.71 -4.24 7.01
CA THR A 12 -2.78 -3.75 5.62
C THR A 12 -2.99 -2.25 5.56
N LYS A 13 -3.88 -1.70 6.39
CA LYS A 13 -4.13 -0.26 6.50
C LYS A 13 -2.92 0.50 6.99
N ALA A 14 -2.23 0.00 8.02
CA ALA A 14 -1.02 0.62 8.53
C ALA A 14 0.11 0.61 7.49
N PHE A 15 0.26 -0.50 6.76
CA PHE A 15 1.22 -0.62 5.67
C PHE A 15 0.87 0.33 4.52
N ALA A 16 -0.38 0.36 4.06
CA ALA A 16 -0.82 1.27 3.01
C ALA A 16 -0.59 2.74 3.37
N LYS A 17 -0.82 3.10 4.64
CA LYS A 17 -0.53 4.43 5.16
C LYS A 17 0.97 4.73 5.17
N HIS A 18 1.79 3.76 5.61
CA HIS A 18 3.24 3.87 5.54
C HIS A 18 3.72 4.10 4.11
N CYS A 19 3.19 3.33 3.16
CA CYS A 19 3.47 3.46 1.74
C CYS A 19 3.09 4.83 1.20
N PHE A 20 1.90 5.33 1.54
CA PHE A 20 1.44 6.67 1.14
C PHE A 20 2.33 7.79 1.68
N GLU A 21 2.77 7.70 2.94
CA GLU A 21 3.59 8.73 3.59
C GLU A 21 5.06 8.69 3.16
N ARG A 22 5.56 7.51 2.77
CA ARG A 22 6.98 7.28 2.51
C ARG A 22 7.34 7.28 1.02
N TYR A 23 6.45 6.77 0.17
CA TYR A 23 6.68 6.61 -1.26
C TYR A 23 5.88 7.63 -2.07
N SER A 24 6.43 8.01 -3.21
CA SER A 24 5.72 8.84 -4.20
C SER A 24 4.73 8.01 -5.02
N PRO A 25 3.71 8.62 -5.66
CA PRO A 25 2.77 7.90 -6.52
C PRO A 25 3.46 7.11 -7.66
N GLU A 26 4.59 7.59 -8.17
CA GLU A 26 5.38 6.88 -9.19
C GLU A 26 6.00 5.58 -8.63
N GLU A 27 6.53 5.63 -7.40
CA GLU A 27 7.10 4.46 -6.72
C GLU A 27 6.00 3.45 -6.34
N LEU A 28 4.86 3.93 -5.84
CA LEU A 28 3.70 3.08 -5.55
C LEU A 28 3.15 2.43 -6.82
N ASN A 29 3.15 3.15 -7.94
CA ASN A 29 2.74 2.59 -9.23
C ASN A 29 3.73 1.51 -9.69
N ALA A 30 5.03 1.76 -9.60
CA ALA A 30 6.05 0.77 -9.93
C ALA A 30 5.98 -0.47 -9.01
N ALA A 31 5.71 -0.27 -7.72
CA ALA A 31 5.50 -1.35 -6.76
C ALA A 31 4.24 -2.16 -7.10
N SER A 32 3.13 -1.49 -7.45
CA SER A 32 1.88 -2.13 -7.85
C SER A 32 2.00 -2.94 -9.15
N GLU A 33 2.89 -2.54 -10.07
CA GLU A 33 3.18 -3.27 -11.31
C GLU A 33 4.28 -4.34 -11.12
N GLY A 34 5.00 -4.26 -10.01
CA GLY A 34 6.11 -5.14 -9.64
C GLY A 34 5.67 -6.33 -8.80
N ALA A 35 6.67 -7.10 -8.33
CA ALA A 35 6.43 -8.19 -7.40
C ALA A 35 6.31 -7.65 -5.96
N PRO A 36 5.45 -8.25 -5.11
CA PRO A 36 5.35 -7.90 -3.69
C PRO A 36 6.71 -7.99 -2.99
N ASP A 37 7.04 -6.95 -2.23
CA ASP A 37 8.29 -6.93 -1.47
C ASP A 37 8.20 -7.89 -0.29
N GLN A 38 9.03 -8.94 -0.31
CA GLN A 38 8.99 -9.99 0.70
C GLN A 38 9.48 -9.49 2.08
N ASP A 39 10.37 -8.50 2.11
CA ASP A 39 10.91 -7.93 3.35
C ASP A 39 9.84 -7.08 4.03
N GLU A 40 9.12 -6.25 3.27
CA GLU A 40 7.96 -5.51 3.79
C GLU A 40 6.84 -6.47 4.24
N MET A 41 6.53 -7.49 3.44
CA MET A 41 5.53 -8.50 3.81
C MET A 41 5.88 -9.19 5.13
N ALA A 42 7.16 -9.54 5.35
CA ALA A 42 7.62 -10.14 6.58
C ALA A 42 7.62 -9.15 7.75
N HIS A 43 8.02 -7.90 7.52
CA HIS A 43 8.07 -6.84 8.53
C HIS A 43 6.68 -6.49 9.06
N TRP A 44 5.72 -6.37 8.15
CA TRP A 44 4.33 -6.02 8.46
C TRP A 44 3.47 -7.26 8.75
N GLU A 45 4.04 -8.46 8.62
CA GLU A 45 3.35 -9.76 8.76
C GLU A 45 2.06 -9.82 7.93
N ILE A 46 2.14 -9.37 6.67
CA ILE A 46 1.04 -9.35 5.71
C ILE A 46 1.29 -10.34 4.57
N THR A 47 0.20 -10.77 3.94
CA THR A 47 0.25 -11.63 2.76
C THR A 47 0.48 -10.82 1.49
N ALA A 48 0.83 -11.50 0.39
CA ALA A 48 1.02 -10.85 -0.92
C ALA A 48 -0.23 -10.08 -1.36
N GLY A 49 -1.42 -10.67 -1.22
CA GLY A 49 -2.68 -10.01 -1.56
C GLY A 49 -2.93 -8.76 -0.71
N GLN A 50 -2.60 -8.80 0.58
CA GLN A 50 -2.70 -7.64 1.45
C GLN A 50 -1.68 -6.55 1.06
N TRP A 51 -0.45 -6.92 0.70
CA TRP A 51 0.54 -5.97 0.21
C TRP A 51 0.05 -5.28 -1.08
N GLU A 52 -0.47 -6.04 -2.04
CA GLU A 52 -1.03 -5.50 -3.29
C GLU A 52 -2.22 -4.57 -3.01
N GLU A 53 -3.17 -4.98 -2.16
CA GLU A 53 -4.31 -4.16 -1.76
C GLU A 53 -3.86 -2.85 -1.09
N ALA A 54 -2.85 -2.91 -0.23
CA ALA A 54 -2.31 -1.75 0.45
C ALA A 54 -1.64 -0.76 -0.51
N VAL A 55 -0.78 -1.26 -1.40
CA VAL A 55 -0.08 -0.44 -2.39
C VAL A 55 -1.08 0.18 -3.36
N ALA A 56 -2.06 -0.60 -3.83
CA ALA A 56 -3.13 -0.10 -4.70
C ALA A 56 -4.00 0.96 -4.03
N ALA A 57 -4.38 0.75 -2.76
CA ALA A 57 -5.14 1.73 -1.98
C ALA A 57 -4.33 3.02 -1.76
N ALA A 58 -3.04 2.90 -1.41
CA ALA A 58 -2.14 4.04 -1.24
C ALA A 58 -1.96 4.84 -2.54
N LEU A 59 -1.79 4.15 -3.67
CA LEU A 59 -1.69 4.76 -4.99
C LEU A 59 -2.98 5.48 -5.38
N ALA A 60 -4.13 4.83 -5.17
CA ALA A 60 -5.44 5.43 -5.46
C ALA A 60 -5.68 6.69 -4.61
N ASP A 61 -5.28 6.67 -3.34
CA ASP A 61 -5.37 7.83 -2.45
C ASP A 61 -4.45 8.98 -2.82
N HIS A 62 -3.24 8.68 -3.31
CA HIS A 62 -2.33 9.69 -3.87
C HIS A 62 -2.93 10.33 -5.12
N ARG A 63 -3.44 9.50 -6.05
CA ARG A 63 -4.10 9.97 -7.27
C ARG A 63 -5.38 10.77 -6.99
N SER A 64 -6.12 10.43 -5.94
CA SER A 64 -7.35 11.13 -5.57
C SER A 64 -7.11 12.45 -4.82
N GLN A 65 -5.90 12.68 -4.30
CA GLN A 65 -5.49 13.94 -3.65
C GLN A 65 -4.71 14.88 -4.58
N GLY A 66 -4.47 14.48 -5.83
CA GLY A 66 -3.76 15.24 -6.86
C GLY A 66 -4.69 16.02 -7.80
#